data_AF-A0A9P7GGT2-F1
#
_entry.id   AF-A0A9P7GGT2-F1
#
_cell.length_a   1.000
_cell.length_b   1.000
_cell.length_c   1.000
_cell.angle_alpha   90.00
_cell.angle_beta   90.00
_cell.angle_gamma   90.00
#
_symmetry.space_group_name_H-M   'P 1'
#
loop_
_entity.id
_entity.type
_entity.pdbx_description
1 polymer ?
#
loop_
_entity_poly.entity_id
_entity_poly.type
_entity_poly.pdbx_seq_one_letter_code
_entity_poly.pdbx_strand_id
1 'polypeptide(L)'
;MTLWPPEVRTDLRGGLKARDKGDLELSAQFIQRAWETSKIVPIELFKKEPYLKTSGIAILLASVLESAGKHEKAFDVYLDALTRIQQVTEKQPQLLGGPEKLRAIAISYKLAEMAADLERPEEEERHLVWAVEAILRSVLQLGEPTGRPDHASEAGTALPSDMDTRTMITELSLPEWATKTDVAAPLEALGAFYAQAGRVDQPRVTDEILHQAEAWAIKGLEITMQAKEQASKANPNPTCEVAFAVSLFNVAAMRRMAKDNEEAKKLFSLSLKQSKAIGLQSGIEHAEDALKQLGVATDPPPAPRT
;
A
#
# COMPACT_ATOMS: atom_id res chain seq x y z
N MET A 1 26.59 -18.78 3.38
CA MET A 1 25.34 -19.51 3.07
C MET A 1 24.64 -18.72 1.98
N THR A 2 24.28 -19.31 0.84
CA THR A 2 23.68 -18.56 -0.27
C THR A 2 22.19 -18.30 -0.02
N LEU A 3 21.78 -17.05 -0.19
CA LEU A 3 20.45 -16.48 0.06
C LEU A 3 19.30 -17.13 -0.75
N TRP A 4 19.62 -17.64 -1.95
CA TRP A 4 18.70 -18.18 -2.96
C TRP A 4 18.92 -19.68 -3.20
N PRO A 5 17.87 -20.48 -3.51
CA PRO A 5 18.03 -21.85 -4.02
C PRO A 5 18.91 -21.91 -5.29
N PRO A 6 19.75 -22.94 -5.47
CA PRO A 6 20.65 -23.03 -6.63
C PRO A 6 19.93 -23.03 -7.97
N GLU A 7 18.72 -23.59 -8.04
CA GLU A 7 17.86 -23.67 -9.22
C GLU A 7 17.47 -22.26 -9.72
N VAL A 8 17.22 -21.33 -8.80
CA VAL A 8 16.78 -19.97 -9.12
C VAL A 8 17.98 -19.02 -9.29
N ARG A 9 19.06 -19.27 -8.55
CA ARG A 9 20.21 -18.36 -8.43
C ARG A 9 20.93 -18.09 -9.76
N THR A 10 21.09 -19.11 -10.60
CA THR A 10 21.83 -18.98 -11.87
C THR A 10 21.14 -18.02 -12.81
N ASP A 11 19.84 -18.19 -13.00
CA ASP A 11 19.03 -17.30 -13.84
C ASP A 11 18.92 -15.89 -13.25
N LEU A 12 18.74 -15.74 -11.93
CA LEU A 12 18.73 -14.41 -11.29
C LEU A 12 20.02 -13.63 -11.54
N ARG A 13 21.18 -14.25 -11.35
CA ARG A 13 22.48 -13.59 -11.59
C ARG A 13 22.68 -13.25 -13.06
N GLY A 14 22.24 -14.13 -13.97
CA GLY A 14 22.26 -13.87 -15.41
C GLY A 14 21.41 -12.65 -15.77
N GLY A 15 20.20 -12.56 -15.20
CA GLY A 15 19.26 -11.47 -15.38
C GLY A 15 19.79 -10.14 -14.87
N LEU A 16 20.25 -10.09 -13.63
CA LEU A 16 20.85 -8.88 -13.04
C LEU A 16 22.05 -8.40 -13.87
N LYS A 17 22.94 -9.30 -14.28
CA LYS A 17 24.09 -8.95 -15.14
C LYS A 17 23.67 -8.40 -16.51
N ALA A 18 22.59 -8.90 -17.10
CA ALA A 18 22.06 -8.38 -18.36
C ALA A 18 21.39 -7.00 -18.17
N ARG A 19 20.63 -6.83 -17.08
CA ARG A 19 20.03 -5.54 -16.68
C ARG A 19 21.09 -4.46 -16.53
N ASP A 20 22.15 -4.75 -15.79
CA ASP A 20 23.23 -3.78 -15.50
C ASP A 20 24.02 -3.40 -16.77
N LYS A 21 23.94 -4.22 -17.83
CA LYS A 21 24.48 -3.92 -19.17
C LYS A 21 23.49 -3.16 -20.07
N GLY A 22 22.26 -2.93 -19.62
CA GLY A 22 21.19 -2.31 -20.40
C GLY A 22 20.45 -3.26 -21.36
N ASP A 23 20.75 -4.57 -21.33
CA ASP A 23 20.05 -5.55 -22.16
C ASP A 23 18.78 -6.02 -21.44
N LEU A 24 17.73 -5.19 -21.54
CA LEU A 24 16.46 -5.41 -20.83
C LEU A 24 15.71 -6.65 -21.32
N GLU A 25 15.80 -6.97 -22.62
CA GLU A 25 15.17 -8.15 -23.21
C GLU A 25 15.79 -9.45 -22.68
N LEU A 26 17.12 -9.53 -22.73
CA LEU A 26 17.84 -10.70 -22.21
C LEU A 26 17.65 -10.81 -20.70
N SER A 27 17.69 -9.69 -19.99
CA SER A 27 17.39 -9.61 -18.56
C SER A 27 16.03 -10.20 -18.23
N ALA A 28 14.98 -9.75 -18.92
CA ALA A 28 13.61 -10.25 -18.73
C ALA A 28 13.52 -11.76 -18.96
N GLN A 29 14.18 -12.31 -19.98
CA GLN A 29 14.18 -13.76 -20.24
C GLN A 29 14.82 -14.57 -19.11
N PHE A 30 15.96 -14.11 -18.59
CA PHE A 30 16.61 -14.74 -17.44
C PHE A 30 15.73 -14.66 -16.19
N ILE A 31 15.21 -13.49 -15.86
CA ILE A 31 14.42 -13.30 -14.65
C ILE A 31 13.06 -14.01 -14.76
N GLN A 32 12.46 -14.10 -15.95
CA GLN A 32 11.25 -14.90 -16.19
C GLN A 32 11.49 -16.36 -15.83
N ARG A 33 12.59 -16.96 -16.28
CA ARG A 33 12.91 -18.35 -15.91
C ARG A 33 13.14 -18.51 -14.41
N ALA A 34 13.78 -17.53 -13.76
CA ALA A 34 13.91 -17.52 -12.32
C ALA A 34 12.55 -17.43 -11.61
N TRP A 35 11.62 -16.61 -12.12
CA TRP A 35 10.25 -16.50 -11.61
C TRP A 35 9.49 -17.81 -11.77
N GLU A 36 9.47 -18.39 -12.97
CA GLU A 36 8.83 -19.69 -13.22
C GLU A 36 9.40 -20.80 -12.33
N THR A 37 10.73 -20.85 -12.20
CA THR A 37 11.40 -21.82 -11.33
C THR A 37 11.02 -21.61 -9.87
N SER A 38 10.92 -20.36 -9.41
CA SER A 38 10.54 -20.05 -8.04
C SER A 38 9.14 -20.51 -7.66
N LYS A 39 8.24 -20.67 -8.64
CA LYS A 39 6.89 -21.18 -8.46
C LYS A 39 6.83 -22.70 -8.28
N ILE A 40 7.86 -23.42 -8.74
CA ILE A 40 7.94 -24.89 -8.72
C ILE A 40 8.75 -25.38 -7.53
N VAL A 41 9.82 -24.65 -7.17
CA VAL A 41 10.72 -24.99 -6.07
C VAL A 41 9.95 -24.94 -4.73
N PRO A 42 10.09 -25.96 -3.86
CA PRO A 42 9.50 -25.95 -2.52
C PRO A 42 9.80 -24.68 -1.73
N ILE A 43 8.76 -24.09 -1.14
CA ILE A 43 8.83 -22.77 -0.50
C ILE A 43 9.82 -22.75 0.68
N GLU A 44 10.03 -23.90 1.32
CA GLU A 44 10.94 -24.11 2.44
C GLU A 44 12.41 -23.92 2.05
N LEU A 45 12.75 -24.14 0.78
CA LEU A 45 14.12 -23.94 0.26
C LEU A 45 14.51 -22.47 0.21
N PHE A 46 13.53 -21.56 0.19
CA PHE A 46 13.75 -20.13 0.32
C PHE A 46 14.05 -19.70 1.77
N LYS A 47 13.87 -20.59 2.76
CA LYS A 47 14.19 -20.37 4.18
C LYS A 47 13.41 -19.19 4.77
N LYS A 48 14.12 -18.17 5.28
CA LYS A 48 13.54 -16.99 5.95
C LYS A 48 12.77 -16.12 4.95
N GLU A 49 11.56 -15.69 5.32
CA GLU A 49 10.67 -14.79 4.55
C GLU A 49 10.50 -15.21 3.07
N PRO A 50 10.08 -16.47 2.81
CA PRO A 50 10.13 -17.03 1.47
C PRO A 50 9.18 -16.32 0.48
N TYR A 51 8.10 -15.72 0.95
CA TYR A 51 7.18 -14.93 0.11
C TYR A 51 7.77 -13.56 -0.21
N LEU A 52 8.59 -12.99 0.68
CA LEU A 52 9.33 -11.77 0.40
C LEU A 52 10.37 -11.98 -0.72
N LYS A 53 10.98 -13.17 -0.74
CA LYS A 53 11.98 -13.57 -1.75
C LYS A 53 11.35 -13.79 -3.11
N THR A 54 10.31 -14.62 -3.16
CA THR A 54 9.61 -14.95 -4.41
C THR A 54 8.93 -13.73 -5.02
N SER A 55 8.25 -12.90 -4.20
CA SER A 55 7.71 -11.62 -4.67
C SER A 55 8.80 -10.63 -5.10
N GLY A 56 9.97 -10.64 -4.49
CA GLY A 56 11.12 -9.86 -4.94
C GLY A 56 11.58 -10.21 -6.36
N ILE A 57 11.54 -11.50 -6.73
CA ILE A 57 11.84 -11.94 -8.11
C ILE A 57 10.80 -11.40 -9.09
N ALA A 58 9.51 -11.49 -8.73
CA ALA A 58 8.43 -10.98 -9.57
C ALA A 58 8.51 -9.46 -9.75
N ILE A 59 8.77 -8.71 -8.68
CA ILE A 59 8.95 -7.24 -8.74
C ILE A 59 10.13 -6.88 -9.65
N LEU A 60 11.25 -7.60 -9.51
CA LEU A 60 12.41 -7.39 -10.38
C LEU A 60 12.06 -7.63 -11.85
N LEU A 61 11.36 -8.72 -12.16
CA LEU A 61 10.90 -9.03 -13.52
C LEU A 61 9.99 -7.93 -14.07
N ALA A 62 8.96 -7.58 -13.32
CA ALA A 62 7.99 -6.57 -13.71
C ALA A 62 8.65 -5.20 -13.91
N SER A 63 9.60 -4.81 -13.04
CA SER A 63 10.36 -3.56 -13.19
C SER A 63 11.21 -3.52 -14.47
N VAL A 64 11.81 -4.64 -14.85
CA VAL A 64 12.55 -4.76 -16.12
C VAL A 64 11.59 -4.68 -17.32
N LEU A 65 10.42 -5.29 -17.21
CA LEU A 65 9.37 -5.20 -18.24
C LEU A 65 8.82 -3.78 -18.39
N GLU A 66 8.58 -3.07 -17.29
CA GLU A 66 8.21 -1.64 -17.30
C GLU A 66 9.28 -0.80 -17.99
N SER A 67 10.56 -1.02 -17.65
CA SER A 67 11.69 -0.31 -18.27
C SER A 67 11.82 -0.60 -19.78
N ALA A 68 11.34 -1.77 -20.23
CA ALA A 68 11.28 -2.15 -21.63
C ALA A 68 9.99 -1.71 -22.35
N GLY A 69 9.12 -0.93 -21.69
CA GLY A 69 7.84 -0.47 -22.24
C GLY A 69 6.75 -1.55 -22.34
N LYS A 70 6.93 -2.71 -21.69
CA LYS A 70 6.00 -3.84 -21.72
C LYS A 70 5.03 -3.79 -20.53
N HIS A 71 4.29 -2.70 -20.39
CA HIS A 71 3.43 -2.41 -19.23
C HIS A 71 2.39 -3.51 -18.96
N GLU A 72 1.73 -4.03 -19.98
CA GLU A 72 0.77 -5.14 -19.86
C GLU A 72 1.39 -6.40 -19.24
N LYS A 73 2.57 -6.78 -19.71
CA LYS A 73 3.27 -7.96 -19.18
C LYS A 73 3.77 -7.74 -17.76
N ALA A 74 4.19 -6.52 -17.44
CA ALA A 74 4.56 -6.17 -16.08
C ALA A 74 3.35 -6.26 -15.14
N PHE A 75 2.19 -5.78 -15.59
CA PHE A 75 0.92 -5.88 -14.87
C PHE A 75 0.58 -7.34 -14.55
N ASP A 76 0.63 -8.23 -15.56
CA ASP A 76 0.37 -9.67 -15.38
C ASP A 76 1.31 -10.31 -14.34
N VAL A 77 2.59 -9.92 -14.33
CA VAL A 77 3.57 -10.45 -13.37
C VAL A 77 3.28 -9.98 -11.95
N TYR A 78 2.95 -8.69 -11.76
CA TYR A 78 2.52 -8.19 -10.45
C TYR A 78 1.24 -8.88 -9.97
N LEU A 79 0.28 -9.12 -10.87
CA LEU A 79 -0.97 -9.79 -10.56
C LEU A 79 -0.76 -11.26 -10.15
N ASP A 80 0.07 -12.02 -10.86
CA ASP A 80 0.46 -13.40 -10.49
C ASP A 80 1.12 -13.41 -9.10
N ALA A 81 2.03 -12.46 -8.84
CA ALA A 81 2.69 -12.34 -7.54
C ALA A 81 1.71 -12.02 -6.40
N LEU A 82 0.81 -11.06 -6.59
CA LEU A 82 -0.20 -10.69 -5.59
C LEU A 82 -1.16 -11.86 -5.31
N THR A 83 -1.67 -12.50 -6.37
CA THR A 83 -2.60 -13.62 -6.27
C THR A 83 -2.01 -14.76 -5.44
N ARG A 84 -0.72 -15.04 -5.58
CA ARG A 84 -0.01 -16.05 -4.78
C ARG A 84 0.03 -15.70 -3.31
N ILE A 85 0.35 -14.45 -2.96
CA ILE A 85 0.37 -14.02 -1.56
C ILE A 85 -1.05 -14.02 -0.98
N GLN A 86 -2.06 -13.62 -1.75
CA GLN A 86 -3.47 -13.67 -1.36
C GLN A 86 -3.93 -15.11 -1.04
N GLN A 87 -3.61 -16.07 -1.90
CA GLN A 87 -3.94 -17.49 -1.65
C GLN A 87 -3.33 -18.01 -0.35
N VAL A 88 -2.12 -17.58 -0.01
CA VAL A 88 -1.46 -17.93 1.27
C VAL A 88 -2.14 -17.21 2.42
N THR A 89 -2.51 -15.94 2.24
CA THR A 89 -3.26 -15.16 3.23
C THR A 89 -4.59 -15.83 3.60
N GLU A 90 -5.30 -16.37 2.61
CA GLU A 90 -6.58 -17.05 2.81
C GLU A 90 -6.43 -18.42 3.47
N LYS A 91 -5.44 -19.23 3.03
CA LYS A 91 -5.29 -20.62 3.47
C LYS A 91 -4.49 -20.75 4.77
N GLN A 92 -3.45 -19.94 4.91
CA GLN A 92 -2.42 -20.07 5.95
C GLN A 92 -1.88 -18.69 6.39
N PRO A 93 -2.74 -17.79 6.91
CA PRO A 93 -2.38 -16.41 7.26
C PRO A 93 -1.23 -16.30 8.27
N GLN A 94 -1.02 -17.33 9.09
CA GLN A 94 0.06 -17.43 10.08
C GLN A 94 1.45 -17.58 9.47
N LEU A 95 1.55 -17.98 8.20
CA LEU A 95 2.84 -18.12 7.51
C LEU A 95 3.40 -16.80 6.99
N LEU A 96 2.56 -15.77 6.83
CA LEU A 96 2.99 -14.48 6.32
C LEU A 96 3.48 -13.58 7.44
N GLY A 97 4.76 -13.22 7.36
CA GLY A 97 5.35 -12.20 8.21
C GLY A 97 4.81 -10.80 7.92
N GLY A 98 5.02 -9.86 8.84
CA GLY A 98 4.68 -8.45 8.66
C GLY A 98 5.21 -7.87 7.35
N PRO A 99 6.51 -8.01 7.03
CA PRO A 99 7.10 -7.52 5.79
C PRO A 99 6.44 -8.10 4.52
N GLU A 100 6.00 -9.36 4.55
CA GLU A 100 5.34 -10.02 3.42
C GLU A 100 3.92 -9.51 3.19
N LYS A 101 3.18 -9.22 4.28
CA LYS A 101 1.86 -8.57 4.21
C LYS A 101 1.98 -7.15 3.65
N LEU A 102 2.96 -6.39 4.12
CA LEU A 102 3.24 -5.05 3.60
C LEU A 102 3.68 -5.08 2.13
N ARG A 103 4.45 -6.09 1.73
CA ARG A 103 4.83 -6.33 0.33
C ARG A 103 3.60 -6.56 -0.55
N ALA A 104 2.62 -7.32 -0.09
CA ALA A 104 1.38 -7.56 -0.82
C ALA A 104 0.56 -6.28 -0.99
N ILE A 105 0.44 -5.47 0.07
CA ILE A 105 -0.21 -4.14 0.02
C ILE A 105 0.46 -3.26 -1.04
N ALA A 106 1.80 -3.18 -1.02
CA ALA A 106 2.56 -2.39 -1.98
C ALA A 106 2.36 -2.87 -3.43
N ILE A 107 2.34 -4.19 -3.67
CA ILE A 107 2.08 -4.75 -5.01
C ILE A 107 0.65 -4.41 -5.46
N SER A 108 -0.35 -4.52 -4.58
CA SER A 108 -1.72 -4.15 -4.94
C SER A 108 -1.85 -2.67 -5.25
N TYR A 109 -1.21 -1.80 -4.47
CA TYR A 109 -1.20 -0.37 -4.77
C TYR A 109 -0.53 -0.06 -6.11
N LYS A 110 0.61 -0.70 -6.41
CA LYS A 110 1.27 -0.56 -7.71
C LYS A 110 0.39 -1.04 -8.88
N LEU A 111 -0.36 -2.13 -8.69
CA LEU A 111 -1.33 -2.60 -9.68
C LEU A 111 -2.44 -1.56 -9.90
N ALA A 112 -2.91 -0.88 -8.86
CA ALA A 112 -3.87 0.21 -9.02
C ALA A 112 -3.31 1.38 -9.82
N GLU A 113 -2.08 1.83 -9.53
CA GLU A 113 -1.42 2.90 -10.30
C GLU A 113 -1.29 2.51 -11.78
N MET A 114 -0.87 1.28 -12.05
CA MET A 114 -0.77 0.79 -13.42
C MET A 114 -2.14 0.65 -14.11
N ALA A 115 -3.16 0.24 -13.39
CA ALA A 115 -4.52 0.16 -13.92
C ALA A 115 -5.06 1.57 -14.27
N ALA A 116 -4.73 2.58 -13.48
CA ALA A 116 -5.04 3.97 -13.79
C ALA A 116 -4.37 4.42 -15.09
N ASP A 117 -3.06 4.16 -15.24
CA ASP A 117 -2.27 4.47 -16.45
C ASP A 117 -2.78 3.72 -17.70
N LEU A 118 -3.28 2.51 -17.53
CA LEU A 118 -3.88 1.68 -18.59
C LEU A 118 -5.37 1.98 -18.84
N GLU A 119 -5.92 3.00 -18.16
CA GLU A 119 -7.32 3.42 -18.23
C GLU A 119 -8.35 2.34 -17.83
N ARG A 120 -8.00 1.46 -16.88
CA ARG A 120 -8.83 0.35 -16.38
C ARG A 120 -9.41 0.63 -14.98
N PRO A 121 -10.52 1.40 -14.88
CA PRO A 121 -11.02 1.91 -13.60
C PRO A 121 -11.52 0.80 -12.67
N GLU A 122 -12.11 -0.28 -13.21
CA GLU A 122 -12.59 -1.41 -12.39
C GLU A 122 -11.43 -2.15 -11.71
N GLU A 123 -10.31 -2.31 -12.42
CA GLU A 123 -9.11 -2.94 -11.87
C GLU A 123 -8.40 -2.02 -10.89
N GLU A 124 -8.32 -0.72 -11.20
CA GLU A 124 -7.81 0.31 -10.31
C GLU A 124 -8.54 0.30 -8.96
N GLU A 125 -9.87 0.39 -8.99
CA GLU A 125 -10.72 0.36 -7.80
C GLU A 125 -10.51 -0.93 -7.00
N ARG A 126 -10.58 -2.08 -7.66
CA ARG A 126 -10.43 -3.39 -7.02
C ARG A 126 -9.10 -3.50 -6.27
N HIS A 127 -8.02 -3.00 -6.86
CA HIS A 127 -6.69 -3.04 -6.27
C HIS A 127 -6.50 -2.02 -5.14
N LEU A 128 -7.10 -0.83 -5.24
CA LEU A 128 -7.11 0.16 -4.16
C LEU A 128 -7.93 -0.33 -2.96
N VAL A 129 -9.13 -0.87 -3.19
CA VAL A 129 -9.99 -1.43 -2.13
C VAL A 129 -9.27 -2.56 -1.41
N TRP A 130 -8.65 -3.50 -2.15
CA TRP A 130 -7.92 -4.59 -1.52
C TRP A 130 -6.73 -4.09 -0.69
N ALA A 131 -5.96 -3.11 -1.19
CA ALA A 131 -4.82 -2.55 -0.46
C ALA A 131 -5.27 -1.88 0.85
N VAL A 132 -6.34 -1.09 0.80
CA VAL A 132 -6.94 -0.44 1.97
C VAL A 132 -7.46 -1.47 2.96
N GLU A 133 -8.22 -2.46 2.51
CA GLU A 133 -8.70 -3.54 3.38
C GLU A 133 -7.54 -4.27 4.07
N ALA A 134 -6.48 -4.59 3.33
CA ALA A 134 -5.32 -5.28 3.86
C ALA A 134 -4.55 -4.43 4.89
N ILE A 135 -4.44 -3.11 4.67
CA ILE A 135 -3.92 -2.16 5.66
C ILE A 135 -4.79 -2.20 6.90
N LEU A 136 -6.10 -2.03 6.76
CA LEU A 136 -7.04 -2.01 7.87
C LEU A 136 -6.97 -3.32 8.67
N ARG A 137 -6.97 -4.49 8.02
CA ARG A 137 -6.81 -5.79 8.70
C ARG A 137 -5.46 -5.93 9.42
N SER A 138 -4.38 -5.38 8.85
CA SER A 138 -3.04 -5.44 9.45
C SER A 138 -2.89 -4.49 10.63
N VAL A 139 -3.52 -3.31 10.56
CA VAL A 139 -3.59 -2.30 11.63
C VAL A 139 -4.55 -2.72 12.75
N LEU A 140 -5.57 -3.51 12.40
CA LEU A 140 -6.60 -4.07 13.28
C LEU A 140 -6.30 -5.50 13.76
N GLN A 141 -5.06 -5.87 14.04
CA GLN A 141 -4.86 -6.95 15.03
C GLN A 141 -5.26 -6.46 16.44
N LEU A 142 -6.52 -6.02 16.57
CA LEU A 142 -7.29 -5.88 17.78
C LEU A 142 -7.55 -7.30 18.30
N GLY A 143 -6.77 -7.72 19.30
CA GLY A 143 -7.24 -8.68 20.28
C GLY A 143 -7.01 -10.17 20.02
N GLU A 144 -5.88 -10.61 19.47
CA GLU A 144 -5.35 -11.93 19.86
C GLU A 144 -4.35 -11.75 21.02
N PRO A 145 -4.61 -12.29 22.21
CA PRO A 145 -3.64 -12.33 23.29
C PRO A 145 -2.61 -13.40 22.93
N THR A 146 -1.66 -13.06 22.06
CA THR A 146 -0.45 -13.86 21.91
C THR A 146 0.40 -13.63 23.15
N GLY A 147 0.15 -14.46 24.16
CA GLY A 147 0.98 -14.56 25.34
C GLY A 147 2.40 -14.94 24.93
N ARG A 148 3.29 -13.96 24.90
CA ARG A 148 4.59 -13.98 25.61
C ARG A 148 5.20 -12.58 25.59
N PRO A 149 5.62 -12.04 26.75
CA PRO A 149 6.46 -10.86 26.80
C PRO A 149 7.89 -11.25 26.42
N ASP A 150 8.59 -10.33 25.75
CA ASP A 150 10.05 -10.19 25.53
C ASP A 150 10.24 -9.70 24.07
N HIS A 151 10.55 -8.43 23.76
CA HIS A 151 11.41 -7.47 24.43
C HIS A 151 10.90 -6.03 24.25
N ALA A 152 11.00 -5.25 25.32
CA ALA A 152 10.94 -3.80 25.28
C ALA A 152 12.26 -3.22 24.72
N SER A 153 12.13 -2.26 23.80
CA SER A 153 13.02 -1.13 23.48
C SER A 153 12.68 -0.75 22.03
N GLU A 154 12.51 0.49 21.57
CA GLU A 154 12.40 1.85 22.09
C GLU A 154 11.98 2.68 20.84
N ALA A 155 11.47 3.89 21.03
CA ALA A 155 11.22 4.80 19.92
C ALA A 155 12.52 5.17 19.17
N GLY A 156 12.43 5.25 17.84
CA GLY A 156 13.48 5.83 16.98
C GLY A 156 13.81 4.98 15.75
N THR A 157 13.54 5.52 14.57
CA THR A 157 14.15 5.17 13.27
C THR A 157 15.20 4.05 13.30
N ALA A 158 14.79 2.83 12.98
CA ALA A 158 15.71 1.76 12.63
C ALA A 158 15.09 0.86 11.56
N LEU A 159 15.79 0.81 10.43
CA LEU A 159 15.67 -0.17 9.35
C LEU A 159 15.49 -1.60 9.89
N PRO A 160 14.83 -2.51 9.14
CA PRO A 160 14.61 -3.88 9.58
C PRO A 160 15.92 -4.54 10.02
N SER A 161 15.89 -5.12 11.23
CA SER A 161 17.01 -5.84 11.85
C SER A 161 17.23 -7.21 11.21
N ASP A 162 17.52 -7.25 9.91
CA ASP A 162 17.81 -8.51 9.23
C ASP A 162 18.84 -8.32 8.11
N MET A 163 20.09 -8.68 8.39
CA MET A 163 21.18 -8.65 7.43
C MET A 163 20.81 -9.40 6.14
N ASP A 164 20.09 -10.52 6.22
CA ASP A 164 19.72 -11.32 5.05
C ASP A 164 18.66 -10.64 4.17
N THR A 165 17.64 -10.01 4.76
CA THR A 165 16.59 -9.27 4.02
C THR A 165 17.10 -7.95 3.45
N ARG A 166 17.97 -7.25 4.19
CA ARG A 166 18.68 -6.08 3.67
C ARG A 166 19.63 -6.47 2.52
N THR A 167 20.28 -7.62 2.62
CA THR A 167 21.14 -8.17 1.56
C THR A 167 20.32 -8.58 0.33
N MET A 168 19.13 -9.19 0.51
CA MET A 168 18.19 -9.51 -0.58
C MET A 168 17.79 -8.26 -1.36
N ILE A 169 17.32 -7.23 -0.65
CA ILE A 169 16.85 -5.97 -1.24
C ILE A 169 17.98 -5.29 -2.02
N THR A 170 19.20 -5.34 -1.48
CA THR A 170 20.40 -4.79 -2.12
C THR A 170 20.81 -5.62 -3.35
N GLU A 171 20.78 -6.95 -3.27
CA GLU A 171 21.15 -7.86 -4.38
C GLU A 171 20.18 -7.74 -5.56
N LEU A 172 18.88 -7.59 -5.30
CA LEU A 172 17.87 -7.44 -6.35
C LEU A 172 17.77 -6.00 -6.87
N SER A 173 18.28 -5.01 -6.12
CA SER A 173 18.10 -3.58 -6.40
C SER A 173 16.62 -3.24 -6.65
N LEU A 174 15.75 -3.64 -5.72
CA LEU A 174 14.31 -3.43 -5.85
C LEU A 174 13.96 -1.93 -5.88
N PRO A 175 12.88 -1.53 -6.59
CA PRO A 175 12.39 -0.15 -6.58
C PRO A 175 12.09 0.35 -5.16
N GLU A 176 12.22 1.66 -4.96
CA GLU A 176 12.03 2.28 -3.64
C GLU A 176 10.62 1.99 -3.06
N TRP A 177 9.58 2.06 -3.89
CA TRP A 177 8.19 1.78 -3.52
C TRP A 177 7.99 0.36 -2.97
N ALA A 178 8.79 -0.62 -3.39
CA ALA A 178 8.71 -2.00 -2.90
C ALA A 178 9.40 -2.19 -1.54
N THR A 179 10.20 -1.20 -1.11
CA THR A 179 11.04 -1.26 0.09
C THR A 179 10.58 -0.34 1.21
N LYS A 180 9.86 0.74 0.90
CA LYS A 180 9.22 1.65 1.86
C LYS A 180 7.71 1.47 1.81
N THR A 181 7.10 1.14 2.93
CA THR A 181 5.64 1.01 3.00
C THR A 181 5.04 2.34 3.41
N ASP A 182 4.46 3.05 2.44
CA ASP A 182 3.55 4.15 2.70
C ASP A 182 2.12 3.58 2.85
N VAL A 183 1.64 3.55 4.09
CA VAL A 183 0.28 3.10 4.42
C VAL A 183 -0.77 4.17 4.18
N ALA A 184 -0.37 5.44 4.01
CA ALA A 184 -1.28 6.52 3.69
C ALA A 184 -1.64 6.52 2.20
N ALA A 185 -0.66 6.23 1.34
CA ALA A 185 -0.82 6.34 -0.11
C ALA A 185 -2.03 5.56 -0.67
N PRO A 186 -2.30 4.29 -0.31
CA PRO A 186 -3.49 3.59 -0.82
C PRO A 186 -4.81 4.17 -0.29
N LEU A 187 -4.83 4.68 0.94
CA LEU A 187 -6.01 5.31 1.54
C LEU A 187 -6.34 6.64 0.87
N GLU A 188 -5.32 7.46 0.59
CA GLU A 188 -5.44 8.72 -0.14
C GLU A 188 -5.85 8.47 -1.59
N ALA A 189 -5.23 7.49 -2.27
CA ALA A 189 -5.54 7.15 -3.65
C ALA A 189 -6.97 6.62 -3.82
N LEU A 190 -7.46 5.76 -2.92
CA LEU A 190 -8.86 5.33 -2.95
C LEU A 190 -9.83 6.50 -2.72
N GLY A 191 -9.48 7.41 -1.81
CA GLY A 191 -10.25 8.64 -1.59
C GLY A 191 -10.28 9.53 -2.84
N ALA A 192 -9.13 9.71 -3.50
CA ALA A 192 -9.00 10.48 -4.73
C ALA A 192 -9.76 9.86 -5.90
N PHE A 193 -9.67 8.53 -6.07
CA PHE A 193 -10.42 7.78 -7.07
C PHE A 193 -11.92 8.08 -6.99
N TYR A 194 -12.51 7.96 -5.80
CA TYR A 194 -13.92 8.26 -5.60
C TYR A 194 -14.24 9.77 -5.60
N ALA A 195 -13.33 10.64 -5.18
CA ALA A 195 -13.54 12.09 -5.23
C ALA A 195 -13.53 12.64 -6.67
N GLN A 196 -12.67 12.08 -7.53
CA GLN A 196 -12.61 12.39 -8.96
C GLN A 196 -13.83 11.82 -9.70
N ALA A 197 -14.31 10.65 -9.26
CA ALA A 197 -15.57 10.07 -9.71
C ALA A 197 -16.80 10.96 -9.47
N GLY A 198 -16.74 11.87 -8.49
CA GLY A 198 -17.78 12.87 -8.22
C GLY A 198 -17.71 14.16 -9.06
N ARG A 199 -16.70 14.33 -9.92
CA ARG A 199 -16.62 15.48 -10.84
C ARG A 199 -17.39 15.15 -12.12
N VAL A 200 -18.63 15.66 -12.14
CA VAL A 200 -19.60 15.82 -13.23
C VAL A 200 -18.97 15.74 -14.63
N ASP A 201 -19.53 14.85 -15.47
CA ASP A 201 -19.30 14.62 -16.92
C ASP A 201 -18.39 13.45 -17.37
N GLN A 202 -17.99 12.53 -16.48
CA GLN A 202 -17.40 11.26 -16.92
C GLN A 202 -18.45 10.11 -16.91
N PRO A 203 -18.61 9.34 -18.01
CA PRO A 203 -19.46 8.14 -18.05
C PRO A 203 -18.90 6.95 -17.24
N ARG A 204 -17.92 7.20 -16.37
CA ARG A 204 -17.08 6.19 -15.71
C ARG A 204 -17.67 5.70 -14.37
N VAL A 205 -18.73 6.33 -13.86
CA VAL A 205 -19.19 6.14 -12.46
C VAL A 205 -20.72 6.17 -12.38
N THR A 206 -21.31 5.15 -11.76
CA THR A 206 -22.75 5.02 -11.52
C THR A 206 -23.11 5.45 -10.10
N ASP A 207 -24.39 5.75 -9.84
CA ASP A 207 -24.91 5.99 -8.47
C ASP A 207 -24.60 4.82 -7.51
N GLU A 208 -24.44 3.62 -8.04
CA GLU A 208 -24.04 2.42 -7.30
C GLU A 208 -22.60 2.51 -6.77
N ILE A 209 -21.66 3.00 -7.57
CA ILE A 209 -20.26 3.21 -7.15
C ILE A 209 -20.18 4.28 -6.06
N LEU A 210 -20.98 5.34 -6.15
CA LEU A 210 -21.06 6.37 -5.10
C LEU A 210 -21.58 5.79 -3.77
N HIS A 211 -22.59 4.94 -3.84
CA HIS A 211 -23.13 4.28 -2.64
C HIS A 211 -22.12 3.30 -2.01
N GLN A 212 -21.40 2.54 -2.83
CA GLN A 212 -20.34 1.66 -2.38
C GLN A 212 -19.17 2.44 -1.76
N ALA A 213 -18.76 3.54 -2.38
CA ALA A 213 -17.72 4.43 -1.86
C ALA A 213 -18.09 5.03 -0.49
N GLU A 214 -19.35 5.47 -0.31
CA GLU A 214 -19.84 5.96 0.98
C GLU A 214 -19.80 4.85 2.05
N ALA A 215 -20.29 3.65 1.72
CA ALA A 215 -20.27 2.52 2.64
C ALA A 215 -18.82 2.16 3.06
N TRP A 216 -17.88 2.17 2.12
CA TRP A 216 -16.47 1.92 2.38
C TRP A 216 -15.81 2.99 3.24
N ALA A 217 -16.07 4.26 2.94
CA ALA A 217 -15.54 5.37 3.72
C ALA A 217 -16.05 5.31 5.17
N ILE A 218 -17.35 5.05 5.38
CA ILE A 218 -17.96 4.93 6.71
C ILE A 218 -17.33 3.75 7.47
N LYS A 219 -17.22 2.58 6.82
CA LYS A 219 -16.63 1.39 7.42
C LYS A 219 -15.16 1.60 7.80
N GLY A 220 -14.37 2.25 6.94
CA GLY A 220 -12.98 2.61 7.22
C GLY A 220 -12.84 3.56 8.42
N LEU A 221 -13.74 4.53 8.52
CA LEU A 221 -13.80 5.43 9.68
C LEU A 221 -14.17 4.69 10.97
N GLU A 222 -15.19 3.83 10.95
CA GLU A 222 -15.59 3.03 12.12
C GLU A 222 -14.43 2.16 12.62
N ILE A 223 -13.77 1.47 11.69
CA ILE A 223 -12.60 0.64 11.94
C ILE A 223 -11.47 1.45 12.60
N THR A 224 -11.12 2.61 12.03
CA THR A 224 -10.00 3.42 12.52
C THR A 224 -10.32 4.10 13.85
N MET A 225 -11.59 4.44 14.09
CA MET A 225 -12.09 4.88 15.40
C MET A 225 -11.91 3.81 16.47
N GLN A 226 -12.36 2.58 16.21
CA GLN A 226 -12.21 1.47 17.15
C GLN A 226 -10.73 1.18 17.45
N ALA A 227 -9.86 1.18 16.41
CA ALA A 227 -8.42 1.01 16.58
C ALA A 227 -7.82 2.10 17.48
N LYS A 228 -8.22 3.36 17.29
CA LYS A 228 -7.77 4.50 18.07
C LYS A 228 -8.23 4.44 19.53
N GLU A 229 -9.45 3.97 19.78
CA GLU A 229 -9.99 3.81 21.14
C GLU A 229 -9.30 2.69 21.92
N GLN A 230 -8.92 1.62 21.24
CA GLN A 230 -8.21 0.49 21.85
C GLN A 230 -6.71 0.75 22.01
N ALA A 231 -6.15 1.70 21.25
CA ALA A 231 -4.78 2.14 21.43
C ALA A 231 -4.60 2.90 22.76
N SER A 232 -3.47 2.66 23.45
CA SER A 232 -3.14 3.40 24.67
C SER A 232 -3.00 4.89 24.36
N LYS A 233 -3.71 5.75 25.10
CA LYS A 233 -3.57 7.21 25.01
C LYS A 233 -2.13 7.69 25.26
N ALA A 234 -1.32 6.89 25.96
CA ALA A 234 0.07 7.21 26.25
C ALA A 234 1.02 6.89 25.10
N ASN A 235 0.66 5.96 24.19
CA ASN A 235 1.45 5.58 23.02
C ASN A 235 0.50 5.25 21.85
N PRO A 236 -0.06 6.28 21.18
CA PRO A 236 -0.89 6.08 20.01
C PRO A 236 -0.05 5.48 18.87
N ASN A 237 -0.60 4.49 18.16
CA ASN A 237 0.05 3.92 16.98
C ASN A 237 0.02 4.95 15.83
N PRO A 238 1.18 5.44 15.33
CA PRO A 238 1.23 6.46 14.28
C PRO A 238 0.45 6.08 13.01
N THR A 239 0.46 4.80 12.63
CA THR A 239 -0.29 4.30 11.48
C THR A 239 -1.79 4.38 11.70
N CYS A 240 -2.29 4.03 12.90
CA CYS A 240 -3.71 4.17 13.23
C CYS A 240 -4.15 5.64 13.15
N GLU A 241 -3.30 6.56 13.62
CA GLU A 241 -3.61 7.98 13.64
C GLU A 241 -3.65 8.60 12.23
N VAL A 242 -2.75 8.17 11.34
CA VAL A 242 -2.78 8.54 9.91
C VAL A 242 -4.02 7.96 9.23
N ALA A 243 -4.29 6.66 9.43
CA ALA A 243 -5.46 6.01 8.84
C ALA A 243 -6.78 6.65 9.29
N PHE A 244 -6.88 7.07 10.55
CA PHE A 244 -8.01 7.81 11.09
C PHE A 244 -8.18 9.18 10.43
N ALA A 245 -7.08 9.93 10.25
CA ALA A 245 -7.09 11.24 9.59
C ALA A 245 -7.62 11.15 8.15
N VAL A 246 -7.12 10.18 7.39
CA VAL A 246 -7.51 9.95 5.98
C VAL A 246 -8.95 9.42 5.88
N SER A 247 -9.37 8.55 6.80
CA SER A 247 -10.75 8.03 6.81
C SER A 247 -11.79 9.14 7.05
N LEU A 248 -11.50 10.08 7.97
CA LEU A 248 -12.34 11.28 8.18
C LEU A 248 -12.47 12.11 6.90
N PHE A 249 -11.36 12.32 6.17
CA PHE A 249 -11.36 13.06 4.92
C PHE A 249 -12.20 12.36 3.85
N ASN A 250 -12.05 11.05 3.70
CA ASN A 250 -12.77 10.28 2.70
C ASN A 250 -14.29 10.30 2.95
N VAL A 251 -14.75 10.15 4.20
CA VAL A 251 -16.19 10.27 4.52
C VAL A 251 -16.69 11.70 4.25
N ALA A 252 -15.90 12.72 4.58
CA ALA A 252 -16.25 14.11 4.31
C ALA A 252 -16.45 14.37 2.80
N ALA A 253 -15.56 13.81 1.97
CA ALA A 253 -15.67 13.90 0.52
C ALA A 253 -16.96 13.24 0.00
N MET A 254 -17.33 12.07 0.53
CA MET A 254 -18.59 11.39 0.16
C MET A 254 -19.82 12.21 0.58
N ARG A 255 -19.83 12.75 1.81
CA ARG A 255 -20.91 13.65 2.29
C ARG A 255 -21.07 14.87 1.39
N ARG A 256 -19.96 15.49 0.99
CA ARG A 256 -19.96 16.62 0.05
C ARG A 256 -20.57 16.23 -1.30
N MET A 257 -20.21 15.07 -1.83
CA MET A 257 -20.74 14.56 -3.10
C MET A 257 -22.24 14.25 -3.02
N ALA A 258 -22.70 13.75 -1.88
CA ALA A 258 -24.13 13.61 -1.55
C ALA A 258 -24.85 14.94 -1.26
N LYS A 259 -24.17 16.09 -1.42
CA LYS A 259 -24.66 17.46 -1.13
C LYS A 259 -24.98 17.71 0.34
N ASP A 260 -24.55 16.84 1.25
CA ASP A 260 -24.58 17.06 2.69
C ASP A 260 -23.37 17.90 3.13
N ASN A 261 -23.40 19.17 2.73
CA ASN A 261 -22.29 20.10 2.93
C ASN A 261 -22.03 20.42 4.41
N GLU A 262 -23.07 20.35 5.26
CA GLU A 262 -22.92 20.66 6.68
C GLU A 262 -22.15 19.55 7.41
N GLU A 263 -22.46 18.29 7.13
CA GLU A 263 -21.72 17.18 7.71
C GLU A 263 -20.31 17.06 7.11
N ALA A 264 -20.18 17.32 5.80
CA ALA A 264 -18.88 17.37 5.14
C ALA A 264 -17.92 18.38 5.80
N LYS A 265 -18.39 19.60 6.12
CA LYS A 265 -17.56 20.62 6.80
C LYS A 265 -17.06 20.14 8.16
N LYS A 266 -17.91 19.49 8.96
CA LYS A 266 -17.52 18.97 10.28
C LYS A 266 -16.42 17.92 10.15
N LEU A 267 -16.61 16.96 9.24
CA LEU A 267 -15.67 15.87 9.02
C LEU A 267 -14.34 16.36 8.43
N PHE A 268 -14.36 17.29 7.47
CA PHE A 268 -13.12 17.92 6.98
C PHE A 268 -12.39 18.68 8.08
N SER A 269 -13.11 19.38 8.96
CA SER A 269 -12.50 20.08 10.11
C SER A 269 -11.85 19.12 11.11
N LEU A 270 -12.50 17.98 11.37
CA LEU A 270 -11.95 16.92 12.21
C LEU A 270 -10.70 16.29 11.58
N SER A 271 -10.76 15.99 10.27
CA SER A 271 -9.61 15.48 9.52
C SER A 271 -8.43 16.45 9.53
N LEU A 272 -8.69 17.75 9.34
CA LEU A 272 -7.66 18.80 9.40
C LEU A 272 -7.02 18.86 10.78
N LYS A 273 -7.84 18.88 11.85
CA LYS A 273 -7.35 18.90 13.23
C LYS A 273 -6.46 17.70 13.54
N GLN A 274 -6.90 16.52 13.12
CA GLN A 274 -6.16 15.28 13.30
C GLN A 274 -4.85 15.29 12.52
N SER A 275 -4.87 15.72 11.24
CA SER A 275 -3.69 15.83 10.38
C SER A 275 -2.66 16.81 10.94
N LYS A 276 -3.10 17.96 11.47
CA LYS A 276 -2.25 18.93 12.17
C LYS A 276 -1.61 18.34 13.43
N ALA A 277 -2.37 17.56 14.20
CA ALA A 277 -1.88 16.95 15.44
C ALA A 277 -0.76 15.92 15.20
N ILE A 278 -0.78 15.24 14.06
CA ILE A 278 0.20 14.19 13.71
C ILE A 278 1.26 14.64 12.71
N GLY A 279 1.17 15.88 12.18
CA GLY A 279 2.10 16.40 11.18
C GLY A 279 1.94 15.78 9.78
N LEU A 280 0.75 15.30 9.43
CA LEU A 280 0.46 14.75 8.09
C LEU A 280 0.21 15.89 7.10
N GLN A 281 1.25 16.31 6.39
CA GLN A 281 1.21 17.48 5.52
C GLN A 281 0.18 17.37 4.37
N SER A 282 0.12 16.22 3.69
CA SER A 282 -0.85 15.95 2.62
C SER A 282 -2.30 16.10 3.12
N GLY A 283 -2.60 15.52 4.28
CA GLY A 283 -3.92 15.63 4.91
C GLY A 283 -4.30 17.06 5.30
N ILE A 284 -3.33 17.88 5.72
CA ILE A 284 -3.56 19.31 6.02
C ILE A 284 -3.97 20.05 4.73
N GLU A 285 -3.17 19.93 3.67
CA GLU A 285 -3.38 20.63 2.41
C GLU A 285 -4.72 20.24 1.77
N HIS A 286 -5.03 18.94 1.71
CA HIS A 286 -6.28 18.45 1.16
C HIS A 286 -7.50 18.93 1.96
N ALA A 287 -7.46 18.87 3.30
CA ALA A 287 -8.59 19.27 4.14
C ALA A 287 -8.82 20.79 4.12
N GLU A 288 -7.75 21.60 4.06
CA GLU A 288 -7.87 23.06 3.93
C GLU A 288 -8.48 23.47 2.60
N ASP A 289 -8.04 22.87 1.49
CA ASP A 289 -8.62 23.17 0.17
C ASP A 289 -10.10 22.76 0.10
N ALA A 290 -10.47 21.59 0.63
CA ALA A 290 -11.85 21.13 0.66
C ALA A 290 -12.76 22.05 1.50
N LEU A 291 -12.28 22.53 2.66
CA LEU A 291 -13.00 23.49 3.51
C LEU A 291 -13.17 24.84 2.81
N LYS A 292 -12.15 25.32 2.10
CA LYS A 292 -12.21 26.55 1.31
C LYS A 292 -13.25 26.46 0.20
N GLN A 293 -13.31 25.32 -0.52
CA GLN A 293 -14.33 25.07 -1.54
C GLN A 293 -15.76 25.09 -0.96
N LEU A 294 -15.91 24.75 0.33
CA LEU A 294 -17.19 24.81 1.06
C LEU A 294 -17.47 26.15 1.73
N GLY A 295 -16.64 27.17 1.48
CA GLY A 295 -16.80 28.52 2.02
C GLY A 295 -16.44 28.67 3.50
N VAL A 296 -15.67 27.73 4.06
CA VAL A 296 -15.15 27.81 5.44
C VAL A 296 -13.81 28.54 5.42
N ALA A 297 -13.65 29.57 6.24
CA ALA A 297 -12.38 30.26 6.41
C ALA A 297 -11.41 29.35 7.18
N THR A 298 -10.26 29.01 6.58
CA THR A 298 -9.17 28.31 7.26
C THR A 298 -8.20 29.33 7.86
N ASP A 299 -7.63 29.03 9.03
CA ASP A 299 -6.65 29.90 9.68
C ASP A 299 -5.42 30.09 8.77
N PRO A 300 -4.79 31.28 8.76
CA PRO A 300 -3.61 31.53 7.94
C PRO A 300 -2.45 30.59 8.35
N PRO A 301 -1.58 30.20 7.39
CA PRO A 301 -0.45 29.32 7.68
C PRO A 301 0.46 29.92 8.75
N PRO A 302 1.07 29.09 9.62
CA PRO A 302 1.96 29.57 10.66
C PRO A 302 3.15 30.28 10.02
N ALA A 303 3.45 31.50 10.50
CA ALA A 303 4.54 32.31 9.99
C ALA A 303 5.88 31.54 10.03
N PRO A 304 6.74 31.70 9.01
CA PRO A 304 8.04 31.05 8.99
C PRO A 304 8.84 31.46 10.22
N ARG A 305 9.36 30.48 10.95
CA ARG A 305 10.27 30.73 12.07
C ARG A 305 11.60 31.25 11.49
N THR A 306 11.89 32.51 11.78
CA THR A 306 13.18 33.17 11.52
C THR A 306 14.29 32.59 12.38
#